data_AF-A0A2V9J5N7-F1
#
_entry.id   AF-A0A2V9J5N7-F1
#
_cell.length_a   1.000
_cell.length_b   1.000
_cell.length_c   1.000
_cell.angle_alpha   90.00
_cell.angle_beta   90.00
_cell.angle_gamma   90.00
#
_symmetry.space_group_name_H-M   'P 1'
#
loop_
_entity.id
_entity.type
_entity.pdbx_description
1 polymer ?
#
loop_
_entity_poly.entity_id
_entity_poly.type
_entity_poly.pdbx_seq_one_letter_code
_entity_poly.pdbx_strand_id
1 'polypeptide(L)'
;MSMIGARIRQLREQRGLSQGDIEQSAGLLRCYISRVENGHTVPSLETLERFAAALDVPVYRFFYTGEEPPPTPNLTPHRTPEELAGENDQAESGARFFLTLKDLAARTEEADREVLLDVAKRLVAR
;
A
#
# COMPACT_ATOMS: atom_id res chain seq x y z
N MET A 1 -21.48 7.84 15.16
CA MET A 1 -21.19 6.58 14.46
C MET A 1 -20.11 6.85 13.44
N SER A 2 -18.93 6.25 13.57
CA SER A 2 -17.84 6.45 12.60
C SER A 2 -18.16 5.68 11.32
N MET A 3 -18.22 6.38 10.18
CA MET A 3 -18.49 5.77 8.86
C MET A 3 -17.49 4.64 8.55
N ILE A 4 -16.24 4.81 8.99
CA ILE A 4 -15.13 3.86 8.81
C ILE A 4 -15.37 2.58 9.61
N GLY A 5 -15.76 2.70 10.89
CA GLY A 5 -16.03 1.54 11.74
C GLY A 5 -17.16 0.67 11.20
N ALA A 6 -18.25 1.31 10.74
CA ALA A 6 -19.35 0.62 10.09
C ALA A 6 -18.91 -0.07 8.78
N ARG A 7 -18.01 0.55 8.01
CA ARG A 7 -17.46 -0.04 6.78
C ARG A 7 -16.57 -1.24 7.05
N ILE A 8 -15.71 -1.19 8.08
CA ILE A 8 -14.90 -2.33 8.54
C ILE A 8 -15.82 -3.51 8.88
N ARG A 9 -16.87 -3.25 9.68
CA ARG A 9 -17.87 -4.25 10.04
C ARG A 9 -18.53 -4.86 8.79
N GLN A 10 -18.96 -4.03 7.85
CA GLN A 10 -19.59 -4.49 6.62
C GLN A 10 -18.67 -5.41 5.81
N LEU A 11 -17.40 -5.04 5.63
CA LEU A 11 -16.41 -5.84 4.90
C LEU A 11 -16.10 -7.16 5.60
N ARG A 12 -16.09 -7.16 6.94
CA ARG A 12 -15.96 -8.38 7.75
C ARG A 12 -17.14 -9.31 7.55
N GLU A 13 -18.36 -8.79 7.69
CA GLU A 13 -19.61 -9.57 7.54
C GLU A 13 -19.78 -10.10 6.11
N GLN A 14 -19.38 -9.34 5.09
CA GLN A 14 -19.37 -9.80 3.69
C GLN A 14 -18.47 -11.03 3.45
N ARG A 15 -17.43 -11.21 4.27
CA ARG A 15 -16.55 -12.38 4.24
C ARG A 15 -17.01 -13.52 5.15
N GLY A 16 -18.13 -13.35 5.85
CA GLY A 16 -18.63 -14.33 6.81
C GLY A 16 -17.76 -14.47 8.06
N LEU A 17 -16.90 -13.49 8.35
CA LEU A 17 -15.97 -13.53 9.49
C LEU A 17 -16.63 -12.97 10.75
N SER A 18 -16.37 -13.58 11.90
CA SER A 18 -16.68 -13.07 13.22
C SER A 18 -15.64 -12.05 13.70
N GLN A 19 -15.94 -11.26 14.74
CA GLN A 19 -14.93 -10.40 15.37
C GLN A 19 -13.78 -11.21 15.99
N GLY A 20 -14.03 -12.46 16.41
CA GLY A 20 -13.00 -13.35 16.93
C GLY A 20 -12.12 -13.92 15.80
N ASP A 21 -12.67 -14.10 14.61
CA ASP A 21 -11.92 -14.64 13.47
C ASP A 21 -10.83 -13.65 13.02
N ILE A 22 -11.11 -12.35 13.13
CA ILE A 22 -10.14 -11.30 12.78
C ILE A 22 -9.29 -10.82 13.97
N GLU A 23 -9.54 -11.30 15.20
CA GLU A 23 -8.75 -10.91 16.37
C GLU A 23 -7.29 -11.34 16.24
N GLN A 24 -7.08 -12.62 15.88
CA GLN A 24 -5.74 -13.17 15.72
C GLN A 24 -5.03 -12.61 14.48
N SER A 25 -5.71 -12.51 13.33
CA SER A 25 -5.10 -12.05 12.09
C SER A 25 -4.81 -10.55 12.08
N ALA A 26 -5.64 -9.73 12.74
CA ALA A 26 -5.37 -8.31 12.91
C ALA A 26 -4.38 -8.03 14.05
N GLY A 27 -4.14 -8.98 14.95
CA GLY A 27 -3.39 -8.75 16.19
C GLY A 27 -4.05 -7.70 17.08
N LEU A 28 -5.38 -7.67 17.12
CA LEU A 28 -6.19 -6.71 17.86
C LEU A 28 -7.19 -7.44 18.74
N LEU A 29 -7.30 -7.04 20.01
CA LEU A 29 -8.27 -7.64 20.92
C LEU A 29 -9.70 -7.49 20.39
N ARG A 30 -10.52 -8.53 20.52
CA ARG A 30 -11.93 -8.53 20.09
C ARG A 30 -12.73 -7.38 20.70
N CYS A 31 -12.46 -7.02 21.95
CA CYS A 31 -13.12 -5.87 22.60
C CYS A 31 -12.76 -4.54 21.93
N TYR A 32 -11.52 -4.39 21.44
CA TYR A 32 -11.08 -3.22 20.68
C TYR A 32 -11.73 -3.19 19.30
N ILE A 33 -11.76 -4.33 18.60
CA ILE A 33 -12.45 -4.47 17.30
C ILE A 33 -13.91 -4.03 17.42
N SER A 34 -14.62 -4.52 18.45
CA SER A 34 -16.00 -4.12 18.71
C SER A 34 -16.16 -2.61 18.96
N ARG A 35 -15.24 -1.99 19.73
CA ARG A 35 -15.28 -0.54 19.94
C ARG A 35 -15.07 0.24 18.64
N VAL A 36 -14.18 -0.22 17.76
CA VAL A 36 -13.95 0.41 16.45
C VAL A 36 -15.17 0.25 15.56
N GLU A 37 -15.70 -0.97 15.41
CA GLU A 37 -16.85 -1.26 14.53
C GLU A 37 -18.12 -0.50 14.95
N ASN A 38 -18.34 -0.31 16.25
CA ASN A 38 -19.46 0.45 16.79
C ASN A 38 -19.18 1.97 16.87
N GLY A 39 -17.99 2.42 16.48
CA GLY A 39 -17.62 3.84 16.44
C GLY A 39 -17.38 4.47 17.81
N HIS A 40 -17.08 3.67 18.83
CA HIS A 40 -16.66 4.13 20.16
C HIS A 40 -15.18 4.54 20.22
N THR A 41 -14.40 4.21 19.19
CA THR A 41 -12.98 4.59 19.09
C THR A 41 -12.60 4.80 17.63
N VAL A 42 -11.74 5.80 17.39
CA VAL A 42 -11.17 6.07 16.08
C VAL A 42 -9.84 5.31 15.97
N PRO A 43 -9.69 4.39 15.00
CA PRO A 43 -8.43 3.66 14.80
C PRO A 43 -7.35 4.58 14.20
N SER A 44 -6.07 4.30 14.51
CA SER A 44 -4.93 4.91 13.82
C SER A 44 -4.77 4.34 12.40
N LEU A 45 -3.92 4.94 11.58
CA LEU A 45 -3.57 4.40 10.27
C LEU A 45 -2.98 2.98 10.37
N GLU A 46 -2.03 2.77 11.29
CA GLU A 46 -1.45 1.45 11.55
C GLU A 46 -2.53 0.41 11.91
N THR A 47 -3.50 0.79 12.74
CA THR A 47 -4.64 -0.08 13.07
C THR A 47 -5.50 -0.38 11.83
N LEU A 48 -5.73 0.62 10.97
CA LEU A 48 -6.44 0.41 9.72
C LEU A 48 -5.69 -0.57 8.82
N GLU A 49 -4.37 -0.46 8.69
CA GLU A 49 -3.56 -1.42 7.93
C GLU A 49 -3.71 -2.84 8.45
N ARG A 50 -3.73 -3.03 9.77
CA ARG A 50 -3.98 -4.34 10.39
C ARG A 50 -5.38 -4.89 10.06
N PHE A 51 -6.41 -4.04 10.11
CA PHE A 51 -7.75 -4.45 9.65
C PHE A 51 -7.75 -4.81 8.17
N ALA A 52 -7.05 -4.05 7.33
CA ALA A 52 -7.00 -4.27 5.90
C ALA A 52 -6.34 -5.62 5.57
N ALA A 53 -5.22 -5.91 6.24
CA ALA A 53 -4.54 -7.20 6.15
C ALA A 53 -5.43 -8.36 6.62
N ALA A 54 -6.08 -8.23 7.79
CA ALA A 54 -6.96 -9.26 8.33
C ALA A 54 -8.20 -9.53 7.47
N LEU A 55 -8.67 -8.51 6.76
CA LEU A 55 -9.82 -8.58 5.86
C LEU A 55 -9.41 -8.80 4.40
N ASP A 56 -8.13 -8.96 4.08
CA ASP A 56 -7.63 -9.08 2.71
C ASP A 56 -8.23 -8.03 1.76
N VAL A 57 -8.14 -6.77 2.15
CA VAL A 57 -8.54 -5.61 1.34
C VAL A 57 -7.48 -4.52 1.40
N PRO A 58 -7.34 -3.71 0.35
CA PRO A 58 -6.55 -2.49 0.45
C PRO A 58 -7.25 -1.45 1.33
N VAL A 59 -6.46 -0.67 2.08
CA VAL A 59 -6.95 0.30 3.10
C VAL A 59 -8.00 1.27 2.55
N TYR A 60 -7.89 1.67 1.27
CA TYR A 60 -8.86 2.58 0.65
C TYR A 60 -10.30 2.04 0.65
N ARG A 61 -10.52 0.72 0.77
CA ARG A 61 -11.86 0.10 0.83
C ARG A 61 -12.65 0.51 2.08
N PHE A 62 -11.99 1.00 3.12
CA PHE A 62 -12.64 1.59 4.28
C PHE A 62 -13.25 2.96 4.00
N PHE A 63 -12.80 3.63 2.94
CA PHE A 63 -13.20 4.98 2.56
C PHE A 63 -13.96 5.03 1.23
N TYR A 64 -13.91 3.95 0.44
CA TYR A 64 -14.48 3.89 -0.90
C TYR A 64 -15.33 2.62 -1.11
N THR A 65 -16.51 2.82 -1.71
CA THR A 65 -17.53 1.77 -1.88
C THR A 65 -17.70 1.29 -3.31
N GLY A 66 -17.19 2.00 -4.31
CA GLY A 66 -17.30 1.59 -5.72
C GLY A 66 -16.55 0.29 -6.01
N GLU A 67 -16.92 -0.38 -7.09
CA GLU A 67 -16.32 -1.68 -7.48
C GLU A 67 -14.95 -1.51 -8.12
N GLU A 68 -14.79 -0.48 -8.94
CA GLU A 68 -13.51 -0.09 -9.53
C GLU A 68 -12.62 0.63 -8.50
N PRO A 69 -11.29 0.62 -8.64
CA PRO A 69 -10.44 1.49 -7.82
C PRO A 69 -10.91 2.94 -7.93
N PRO A 70 -10.89 3.73 -6.83
CA PRO A 70 -11.24 5.13 -6.92
C PRO A 70 -10.37 5.79 -7.99
N PRO A 71 -10.94 6.68 -8.83
CA PRO A 71 -10.11 7.46 -9.74
C PRO A 71 -9.06 8.15 -8.89
N THR A 72 -7.78 7.92 -9.21
CA THR A 72 -6.71 8.62 -8.51
C THR A 72 -7.04 10.10 -8.60
N PRO A 73 -7.04 10.86 -7.49
CA PRO A 73 -7.09 12.32 -7.59
C PRO A 73 -6.03 12.74 -8.59
N ASN A 74 -6.22 13.88 -9.25
CA ASN A 74 -5.36 14.40 -10.32
C ASN A 74 -3.95 14.70 -9.77
N LEU A 75 -3.24 13.64 -9.37
CA LEU A 75 -1.84 13.59 -9.08
C LEU A 75 -1.24 14.01 -10.40
N THR A 76 -0.40 15.05 -10.37
CA THR A 76 0.49 15.30 -11.49
C THR A 76 1.08 13.95 -11.88
N PRO A 77 0.84 13.47 -13.12
CA PRO A 77 1.37 12.19 -13.56
C PRO A 77 2.82 12.15 -13.13
N HIS A 78 3.22 11.12 -12.39
CA HIS A 78 4.64 10.92 -12.13
C HIS A 78 5.29 10.85 -13.49
N ARG A 79 6.08 11.88 -13.81
CA ARG A 79 6.78 11.94 -15.08
C ARG A 79 7.60 10.66 -15.19
N THR A 80 7.43 9.96 -16.30
CA THR A 80 8.21 8.77 -16.54
C THR A 80 9.70 9.14 -16.54
N PRO A 81 10.60 8.24 -16.13
CA PRO A 81 12.04 8.47 -16.30
C PRO A 81 12.39 8.86 -17.74
N GLU A 82 11.67 8.34 -18.72
CA GLU A 82 11.76 8.70 -20.14
C GLU A 82 11.39 10.18 -20.41
N GLU A 83 10.33 10.70 -19.77
CA GLU A 83 9.92 12.11 -19.85
C GLU A 83 10.90 13.05 -19.11
N LEU A 84 11.50 12.57 -18.02
CA LEU A 84 12.51 13.33 -17.25
C LEU A 84 13.84 13.43 -17.99
N ALA A 85 14.14 12.49 -18.88
CA ALA A 85 15.39 12.49 -19.65
C ALA A 85 15.47 13.62 -20.69
N GLY A 86 14.35 14.22 -21.09
CA GLY A 86 14.32 15.18 -22.21
C GLY A 86 14.53 16.66 -21.87
N GLU A 87 14.54 17.06 -20.59
CA GLU A 87 14.35 18.47 -20.22
C GLU A 87 15.54 19.16 -19.52
N ASN A 88 16.57 18.44 -19.05
CA ASN A 88 17.73 19.06 -18.38
C ASN A 88 18.98 18.17 -18.41
N ASP A 89 20.15 18.70 -18.79
CA ASP A 89 21.42 17.95 -18.91
C ASP A 89 21.80 17.12 -17.67
N GLN A 90 21.54 17.63 -16.45
CA GLN A 90 21.83 16.91 -15.20
C GLN A 90 20.78 15.83 -14.85
N ALA A 91 19.50 16.07 -15.16
CA ALA A 91 18.43 15.10 -14.95
C ALA A 91 18.43 14.01 -16.03
N GLU A 92 18.89 14.36 -17.24
CA GLU A 92 19.05 13.47 -18.39
C GLU A 92 20.08 12.37 -18.11
N SER A 93 21.20 12.70 -17.46
CA SER A 93 22.19 11.68 -17.10
C SER A 93 21.67 10.67 -16.08
N GLY A 94 20.94 11.14 -15.05
CA GLY A 94 20.33 10.27 -14.04
C GLY A 94 19.20 9.42 -14.62
N ALA A 95 18.36 10.01 -15.45
CA ALA A 95 17.27 9.31 -16.13
C ALA A 95 17.77 8.26 -17.13
N ARG A 96 18.75 8.59 -17.98
CA ARG A 96 19.40 7.62 -18.89
C ARG A 96 20.06 6.48 -18.13
N PHE A 97 20.75 6.79 -17.04
CA PHE A 97 21.33 5.76 -16.18
C PHE A 97 20.26 4.83 -15.61
N PHE A 98 19.16 5.40 -15.08
CA PHE A 98 18.05 4.61 -14.57
C PHE A 98 17.42 3.72 -15.65
N LEU A 99 17.22 4.22 -16.87
CA LEU A 99 16.69 3.44 -17.99
C LEU A 99 17.63 2.30 -18.41
N THR A 100 18.93 2.58 -18.41
CA THR A 100 19.97 1.56 -18.68
C THR A 100 19.95 0.49 -17.59
N LEU A 101 19.86 0.91 -16.32
CA LEU A 101 19.76 -0.01 -15.18
C LEU A 101 18.48 -0.86 -15.24
N LYS A 102 17.34 -0.26 -15.64
CA LYS A 102 16.05 -0.94 -15.82
C LYS A 102 16.15 -2.06 -16.87
N ASP A 103 16.77 -1.78 -18.03
CA ASP A 103 16.98 -2.78 -19.09
C ASP A 103 17.89 -3.91 -18.62
N LEU A 104 19.01 -3.57 -17.97
CA LEU A 104 19.95 -4.57 -17.47
C LEU A 104 19.32 -5.44 -16.37
N ALA A 105 18.58 -4.84 -15.44
CA ALA A 105 17.90 -5.57 -14.36
C ALA A 105 16.80 -6.52 -14.88
N ALA A 106 16.13 -6.17 -15.99
CA ALA A 106 15.17 -7.04 -16.64
C ALA A 106 15.85 -8.29 -17.26
N ARG A 107 17.13 -8.18 -17.63
CA ARG A 107 17.92 -9.21 -18.30
C ARG A 107 18.80 -10.04 -17.37
N THR A 108 18.90 -9.68 -16.09
CA THR A 108 19.61 -10.44 -15.05
C THR A 108 18.75 -11.53 -14.43
N GLU A 109 19.39 -12.60 -13.95
CA GLU A 109 18.74 -13.68 -13.21
C GLU A 109 18.17 -13.18 -11.87
N GLU A 110 17.18 -13.90 -11.32
CA GLU A 110 16.47 -13.53 -10.08
C GLU A 110 17.45 -13.32 -8.91
N ALA A 111 18.44 -14.21 -8.77
CA ALA A 111 19.42 -14.17 -7.70
C ALA A 111 20.32 -12.91 -7.79
N ASP A 112 20.71 -12.53 -9.00
CA ASP A 112 21.53 -11.33 -9.22
C ASP A 112 20.72 -10.04 -8.95
N ARG A 113 19.42 -10.04 -9.28
CA ARG A 113 18.52 -8.92 -8.94
C ARG A 113 18.41 -8.70 -7.45
N GLU A 114 18.31 -9.76 -6.65
CA GLU A 114 18.24 -9.63 -5.19
C GLU A 114 19.51 -8.99 -4.61
N VAL A 115 20.69 -9.39 -5.09
CA VAL A 115 21.97 -8.81 -4.67
C VAL A 115 22.04 -7.32 -5.02
N LEU A 116 21.62 -6.95 -6.23
CA LEU A 116 21.57 -5.54 -6.66
C LEU A 116 20.64 -4.70 -5.78
N LEU A 117 19.48 -5.25 -5.42
CA LEU A 117 18.52 -4.58 -4.52
C LEU A 117 19.08 -4.41 -3.11
N ASP A 118 19.84 -5.39 -2.57
CA ASP A 118 20.49 -5.25 -1.26
C ASP A 118 21.56 -4.16 -1.27
N VAL A 119 22.39 -4.12 -2.31
CA VAL A 119 23.41 -3.07 -2.49
C VAL A 119 22.76 -1.69 -2.58
N ALA A 120 21.69 -1.54 -3.37
CA ALA A 120 20.96 -0.29 -3.49
C ALA A 120 20.37 0.18 -2.15
N LYS A 121 19.76 -0.73 -1.37
CA LYS A 121 19.24 -0.43 -0.02
C LYS A 121 20.35 0.08 0.91
N ARG A 122 21.54 -0.53 0.87
CA ARG A 122 22.70 -0.10 1.68
C ARG A 122 23.26 1.26 1.28
N LEU A 123 23.22 1.58 -0.02
CA LEU A 123 23.68 2.89 -0.52
C LEU A 123 22.75 4.03 -0.14
N VAL A 124 21.42 3.79 -0.10
CA VAL A 124 20.42 4.79 0.29
C VAL A 124 20.39 5.02 1.82
N ALA A 125 20.80 4.04 2.61
CA ALA A 125 20.86 4.12 4.07
C ALA A 125 22.09 4.88 4.62
N ARG A 126 22.91 5.51 3.77
CA ARG A 126 24.06 6.36 4.12
C ARG A 126 23.71 7.84 3.99
#